data_AF-A0A8X6YFX4-F1
#
_entry.id   AF-A0A8X6YFX4-F1
#
_cell.length_a   1.000
_cell.length_b   1.000
_cell.length_c   1.000
_cell.angle_alpha   90.00
_cell.angle_beta   90.00
_cell.angle_gamma   90.00
#
_symmetry.space_group_name_H-M   'P 1'
#
loop_
_entity.id
_entity.type
_entity.pdbx_description
1 polymer ?
#
loop_
_entity_poly.entity_id
_entity_poly.type
_entity_poly.pdbx_seq_one_letter_code
_entity_poly.pdbx_strand_id
1 'polypeptide(L)'
;MNRHLCKCIAHAQGENFAVNTDIHKIGPYIRRGITVLETDWKSIEYETYTPVNPAVLLDKPSNGVEILAFQNSHLPAIYEYDYSLAGYDRKSLIEASCNEENSKTLVAMKDGKCVGFGSMKLSIVEYGRIGPLYADDPSVAEAMVKRLIIAIPEAKGFAMVTNNTNIFANMIPEKLNVPIHNSLYRMYKKERVHINTKNVFAHLDIDFALF
;
A
#
# COMPACT_ATOMS: atom_id res chain seq x y z
N MET A 1 16.75 -24.26 -6.84
CA MET A 1 16.24 -23.80 -8.16
C MET A 1 14.73 -23.95 -8.17
N ASN A 2 13.97 -22.85 -8.26
CA ASN A 2 12.63 -22.76 -7.66
C ASN A 2 11.50 -23.38 -8.53
N ARG A 3 11.16 -24.66 -8.31
CA ARG A 3 10.05 -25.41 -8.97
C ARG A 3 8.67 -24.77 -8.74
N HIS A 4 8.52 -23.91 -7.74
CA HIS A 4 7.22 -23.35 -7.36
C HIS A 4 6.69 -22.33 -8.36
N LEU A 5 7.52 -21.46 -8.93
CA LEU A 5 7.06 -20.44 -9.87
C LEU A 5 6.46 -21.05 -11.16
N CYS A 6 7.06 -22.13 -11.67
CA CYS A 6 6.50 -22.83 -12.83
C CYS A 6 5.13 -23.45 -12.53
N LYS A 7 4.90 -23.91 -11.29
CA LYS A 7 3.60 -24.43 -10.85
C LYS A 7 2.56 -23.31 -10.75
N CYS A 8 2.94 -22.13 -10.23
CA CYS A 8 2.05 -20.97 -10.18
C CYS A 8 1.63 -20.51 -11.58
N ILE A 9 2.58 -20.45 -12.52
CA ILE A 9 2.29 -20.07 -13.92
C ILE A 9 1.36 -21.09 -14.58
N ALA A 10 1.57 -22.38 -14.34
CA ALA A 10 0.68 -23.43 -14.84
C ALA A 10 -0.72 -23.36 -14.21
N HIS A 11 -0.80 -23.06 -12.90
CA HIS A 11 -2.06 -22.90 -12.19
C HIS A 11 -2.87 -21.70 -12.69
N ALA A 12 -2.21 -20.62 -13.10
CA ALA A 12 -2.87 -19.45 -13.66
C ALA A 12 -3.56 -19.75 -15.01
N GLN A 13 -3.40 -20.95 -15.61
CA GLN A 13 -4.10 -21.41 -16.82
C GLN A 13 -4.10 -20.42 -18.00
N GLY A 14 -3.07 -19.58 -18.07
CA GLY A 14 -2.99 -18.54 -19.08
C GLY A 14 -3.91 -17.36 -18.81
N GLU A 15 -4.21 -17.00 -17.57
CA GLU A 15 -4.80 -15.72 -17.16
C GLU A 15 -3.77 -14.58 -17.18
N ASN A 16 -4.23 -13.33 -17.08
CA ASN A 16 -3.31 -12.22 -16.81
C ASN A 16 -3.01 -12.16 -15.31
N PHE A 17 -1.74 -12.01 -14.96
CA PHE A 17 -1.30 -11.78 -13.59
C PHE A 17 -0.05 -10.92 -13.62
N ALA A 18 0.24 -10.28 -12.48
CA ALA A 18 1.38 -9.41 -12.33
C ALA A 18 2.34 -9.90 -11.24
N VAL A 19 3.59 -9.49 -11.34
CA VAL A 19 4.61 -9.64 -10.30
C VAL A 19 5.33 -8.31 -10.12
N ASN A 20 5.68 -7.99 -8.88
CA ASN A 20 6.63 -6.93 -8.59
C ASN A 20 8.03 -7.53 -8.45
N THR A 21 9.05 -6.86 -8.99
CA THR A 21 10.38 -7.44 -9.10
C THR A 21 11.47 -6.37 -9.07
N ASP A 22 12.60 -6.68 -8.44
CA ASP A 22 13.83 -5.92 -8.65
C ASP A 22 14.33 -6.08 -10.10
N ILE A 23 15.22 -5.16 -10.50
CA ILE A 23 15.79 -5.12 -11.86
C ILE A 23 16.56 -6.39 -12.24
N HIS A 24 17.19 -7.06 -11.27
CA HIS A 24 18.02 -8.24 -11.50
C HIS A 24 17.18 -9.48 -11.83
N LYS A 25 15.92 -9.51 -11.39
CA LYS A 25 14.97 -10.60 -11.61
C LYS A 25 14.10 -10.46 -12.87
N ILE A 26 14.15 -9.32 -13.58
CA ILE A 26 13.42 -9.12 -14.85
C ILE A 26 13.76 -10.21 -15.88
N GLY A 27 15.05 -10.43 -16.17
CA GLY A 27 15.48 -11.45 -17.13
C GLY A 27 14.97 -12.87 -16.79
N PRO A 28 15.11 -13.34 -15.54
CA PRO A 28 14.46 -14.57 -15.07
C PRO A 28 12.94 -14.65 -15.29
N TYR A 29 12.19 -13.56 -15.14
CA TYR A 29 10.73 -13.54 -15.39
C TYR A 29 10.38 -13.58 -16.89
N ILE A 30 11.14 -12.85 -17.73
CA ILE A 30 11.00 -12.91 -19.19
C ILE A 30 11.17 -14.34 -19.71
N ARG A 31 12.19 -15.07 -19.22
CA ARG A 31 12.43 -16.48 -19.60
C ARG A 31 11.29 -17.43 -19.19
N ARG A 32 10.38 -16.99 -18.33
CA ARG A 32 9.20 -17.74 -17.87
C ARG A 32 7.91 -17.20 -18.50
N GLY A 33 8.04 -16.30 -19.46
CA GLY A 33 6.95 -15.76 -20.25
C GLY A 33 6.17 -14.65 -19.56
N ILE A 34 6.67 -14.04 -18.48
CA ILE A 34 6.14 -12.78 -17.94
C ILE A 34 6.96 -11.66 -18.58
N THR A 35 6.42 -11.06 -19.64
CA THR A 35 7.21 -10.26 -20.60
C THR A 35 6.78 -8.81 -20.71
N VAL A 36 5.60 -8.46 -20.20
CA VAL A 36 5.06 -7.10 -20.34
C VAL A 36 5.52 -6.27 -19.15
N LEU A 37 6.36 -5.27 -19.37
CA LEU A 37 6.84 -4.38 -18.32
C LEU A 37 5.89 -3.20 -18.14
N GLU A 38 5.59 -2.83 -16.90
CA GLU A 38 4.97 -1.55 -16.58
C GLU A 38 6.01 -0.43 -16.73
N THR A 39 5.65 0.60 -17.49
CA THR A 39 6.54 1.72 -17.83
C THR A 39 6.06 3.04 -17.25
N ASP A 40 4.80 3.12 -16.85
CA ASP A 40 4.19 4.38 -16.44
C ASP A 40 4.49 4.68 -14.97
N TRP A 41 4.80 3.65 -14.18
CA TRP A 41 5.13 3.77 -12.77
C TRP A 41 5.95 2.56 -12.27
N LYS A 42 6.57 2.73 -11.11
CA LYS A 42 7.26 1.69 -10.33
C LYS A 42 6.95 1.84 -8.85
N SER A 43 6.98 0.74 -8.10
CA SER A 43 6.84 0.82 -6.64
C SER A 43 8.16 1.25 -6.02
N ILE A 44 8.10 2.13 -5.03
CA ILE A 44 9.25 2.58 -4.24
C ILE A 44 9.09 2.05 -2.83
N GLU A 45 10.05 1.26 -2.37
CA GLU A 45 10.08 0.76 -1.01
C GLU A 45 10.91 1.73 -0.16
N TYR A 46 10.28 2.30 0.87
CA TYR A 46 10.93 3.10 1.89
C TYR A 46 11.04 2.26 3.16
N GLU A 47 12.23 2.20 3.74
CA GLU A 47 12.47 1.43 4.95
C GLU A 47 13.55 2.07 5.82
N THR A 48 13.35 2.04 7.13
CA THR A 48 14.39 2.34 8.11
C THR A 48 14.29 1.44 9.33
N TYR A 49 15.45 1.16 9.93
CA TYR A 49 15.62 0.32 11.12
C TYR A 49 15.56 1.10 12.43
N THR A 50 15.22 2.38 12.36
CA THR A 50 15.11 3.26 13.52
C THR A 50 13.71 3.87 13.59
N PRO A 51 13.20 4.18 14.80
CA PRO A 51 11.95 4.92 14.93
C PRO A 51 12.00 6.25 14.19
N VAL A 52 10.90 6.62 13.55
CA VAL A 52 10.74 7.90 12.85
C VAL A 52 10.11 8.94 13.77
N ASN A 53 10.33 10.23 13.49
CA ASN A 53 9.71 11.32 14.26
C ASN A 53 8.37 11.73 13.63
N PRO A 54 7.20 11.35 14.20
CA PRO A 54 5.90 11.71 13.63
C PRO A 54 5.56 13.21 13.76
N ALA A 55 6.29 13.99 14.58
CA ALA A 55 5.99 15.41 14.79
C ALA A 55 6.17 16.28 13.53
N VAL A 56 6.93 15.80 12.54
CA VAL A 56 7.15 16.47 11.25
C VAL A 56 5.96 16.38 10.29
N LEU A 57 4.98 15.52 10.61
CA LEU A 57 3.78 15.32 9.80
C LEU A 57 2.61 16.17 10.31
N LEU A 58 1.63 16.40 9.44
CA LEU A 58 0.39 17.11 9.76
C LEU A 58 -0.42 16.45 10.89
N ASP A 59 -0.93 17.25 11.83
CA ASP A 59 -1.82 16.77 12.92
C ASP A 59 -3.26 16.51 12.48
N LYS A 60 -3.75 17.34 11.56
CA LYS A 60 -5.14 17.35 11.11
C LYS A 60 -5.22 17.65 9.61
N PRO A 61 -6.19 17.06 8.91
CA PRO A 61 -6.47 17.39 7.52
C PRO A 61 -7.04 18.82 7.41
N SER A 62 -6.94 19.43 6.23
CA SER A 62 -7.39 20.81 5.98
C SER A 62 -8.91 20.97 5.75
N ASN A 63 -9.65 19.87 5.54
CA ASN A 63 -10.90 19.91 4.76
C ASN A 63 -12.16 19.36 5.47
N GLY A 64 -12.26 19.51 6.80
CA GLY A 64 -13.42 19.05 7.59
C GLY A 64 -13.61 17.53 7.63
N VAL A 65 -12.56 16.79 7.28
CA VAL A 65 -12.52 15.33 7.33
C VAL A 65 -12.25 14.87 8.76
N GLU A 66 -13.02 13.90 9.22
CA GLU A 66 -12.83 13.27 10.52
C GLU A 66 -12.02 11.97 10.36
N ILE A 67 -10.91 11.84 11.07
CA ILE A 67 -10.13 10.60 11.11
C ILE A 67 -10.49 9.85 12.39
N LEU A 68 -11.07 8.67 12.23
CA LEU A 68 -11.61 7.81 13.28
C LEU A 68 -10.80 6.52 13.41
N ALA A 69 -10.81 5.94 14.60
CA ALA A 69 -10.38 4.56 14.78
C ALA A 69 -11.35 3.62 14.07
N PHE A 70 -10.82 2.60 13.41
CA PHE A 70 -11.63 1.60 12.72
C PHE A 70 -12.57 0.85 13.69
N GLN A 71 -13.74 0.51 13.16
CA GLN A 71 -14.76 -0.32 13.78
C GLN A 71 -15.48 -1.05 12.64
N ASN A 72 -16.02 -2.25 12.89
CA ASN A 72 -16.70 -3.05 11.86
C ASN A 72 -17.89 -2.34 11.22
N SER A 73 -18.52 -1.38 11.91
CA SER A 73 -19.57 -0.52 11.36
C SER A 73 -19.10 0.33 10.15
N HIS A 74 -17.79 0.56 10.00
CA HIS A 74 -17.22 1.31 8.88
C HIS A 74 -16.98 0.45 7.63
N LEU A 75 -17.00 -0.88 7.75
CA LEU A 75 -16.67 -1.79 6.64
C LEU A 75 -17.49 -1.53 5.37
N PRO A 76 -18.83 -1.30 5.42
CA PRO A 76 -19.59 -0.99 4.21
C PRO A 76 -19.03 0.22 3.45
N ALA A 77 -18.67 1.30 4.15
CA ALA A 77 -18.14 2.51 3.52
C ALA A 77 -16.70 2.30 2.98
N ILE A 78 -15.88 1.53 3.70
CA ILE A 78 -14.54 1.15 3.27
C ILE A 78 -14.61 0.29 1.99
N TYR A 79 -15.55 -0.66 1.92
CA TYR A 79 -15.72 -1.53 0.76
C TYR A 79 -16.11 -0.76 -0.49
N GLU A 80 -17.05 0.18 -0.38
CA GLU A 80 -17.44 1.04 -1.51
C GLU A 80 -16.25 1.90 -1.98
N TYR A 81 -15.49 2.48 -1.05
CA TYR A 81 -14.31 3.27 -1.38
C TYR A 81 -13.22 2.41 -2.03
N ASP A 82 -12.92 1.26 -1.46
CA ASP A 82 -11.94 0.32 -2.00
C ASP A 82 -12.32 -0.20 -3.40
N TYR A 83 -13.59 -0.58 -3.61
CA TYR A 83 -14.10 -1.00 -4.90
C TYR A 83 -13.95 0.10 -5.96
N SER A 84 -14.17 1.37 -5.59
CA SER A 84 -13.99 2.50 -6.50
C SER A 84 -12.53 2.68 -6.99
N LEU A 85 -11.56 2.22 -6.20
CA LEU A 85 -10.14 2.23 -6.55
C LEU A 85 -9.71 0.98 -7.29
N ALA A 86 -10.18 -0.19 -6.82
CA ALA A 86 -9.73 -1.48 -7.30
C ALA A 86 -10.46 -1.94 -8.56
N GLY A 87 -11.74 -1.58 -8.70
CA GLY A 87 -12.61 -2.01 -9.79
C GLY A 87 -13.16 -3.44 -9.66
N TYR A 88 -12.91 -4.13 -8.55
CA TYR A 88 -13.43 -5.47 -8.28
C TYR A 88 -13.63 -5.72 -6.78
N ASP A 89 -14.46 -6.72 -6.45
CA ASP A 89 -14.78 -7.07 -5.06
C ASP A 89 -13.60 -7.82 -4.42
N ARG A 90 -13.06 -7.22 -3.35
CA ARG A 90 -12.04 -7.82 -2.49
C ARG A 90 -12.36 -7.62 -1.00
N LYS A 91 -13.64 -7.60 -0.64
CA LYS A 91 -14.13 -7.33 0.72
C LYS A 91 -13.46 -8.17 1.79
N SER A 92 -13.38 -9.50 1.59
CA SER A 92 -12.77 -10.40 2.57
C SER A 92 -11.29 -10.09 2.82
N LEU A 93 -10.55 -9.65 1.80
CA LEU A 93 -9.15 -9.25 1.94
C LEU A 93 -9.03 -7.93 2.73
N ILE A 94 -9.89 -6.96 2.44
CA ILE A 94 -9.91 -5.67 3.15
C ILE A 94 -10.33 -5.86 4.60
N GLU A 95 -11.36 -6.66 4.86
CA GLU A 95 -11.81 -6.99 6.21
C GLU A 95 -10.70 -7.64 7.03
N ALA A 96 -10.03 -8.64 6.45
CA ALA A 96 -8.90 -9.31 7.09
C ALA A 96 -7.77 -8.33 7.39
N SER A 97 -7.44 -7.45 6.43
CA SER A 97 -6.39 -6.43 6.61
C SER A 97 -6.75 -5.41 7.69
N CYS A 98 -8.01 -4.96 7.78
CA CYS A 98 -8.44 -3.98 8.78
C CYS A 98 -8.44 -4.56 10.20
N ASN A 99 -8.69 -5.86 10.32
CA ASN A 99 -8.77 -6.62 11.57
C ASN A 99 -7.48 -7.39 11.91
N GLU A 100 -6.39 -7.18 11.17
CA GLU A 100 -5.14 -7.92 11.38
C GLU A 100 -4.62 -7.72 12.81
N GLU A 101 -4.17 -8.81 13.45
CA GLU A 101 -3.57 -8.73 14.79
C GLU A 101 -2.32 -7.84 14.77
N ASN A 102 -2.05 -7.15 15.89
CA ASN A 102 -0.93 -6.21 16.02
C ASN A 102 -0.93 -5.10 14.94
N SER A 103 -2.12 -4.71 14.50
CA SER A 103 -2.32 -3.59 13.60
C SER A 103 -3.16 -2.49 14.23
N LYS A 104 -3.06 -1.29 13.64
CA LYS A 104 -3.97 -0.17 13.88
C LYS A 104 -4.51 0.28 12.54
N THR A 105 -5.82 0.40 12.45
CA THR A 105 -6.51 0.86 11.25
C THR A 105 -7.29 2.14 11.57
N LEU A 106 -7.20 3.12 10.67
CA LEU A 106 -7.93 4.37 10.71
C LEU A 106 -8.84 4.49 9.48
N VAL A 107 -9.96 5.17 9.65
CA VAL A 107 -10.88 5.53 8.57
C VAL A 107 -11.08 7.05 8.57
N ALA A 108 -11.07 7.65 7.39
CA ALA A 108 -11.33 9.07 7.18
C ALA A 108 -12.74 9.23 6.61
N MET A 109 -13.60 9.94 7.33
CA MET A 109 -15.00 10.15 7.01
C MET A 109 -15.28 11.61 6.70
N LYS A 110 -16.11 11.86 5.68
CA LYS A 110 -16.64 13.19 5.35
C LYS A 110 -18.07 13.05 4.85
N ASP A 111 -19.00 13.80 5.45
CA ASP A 111 -20.42 13.81 5.07
C ASP A 111 -21.02 12.39 4.99
N GLY A 112 -20.65 11.52 5.94
CA GLY A 112 -21.09 10.13 6.01
C GLY A 112 -20.44 9.16 5.02
N LYS A 113 -19.46 9.61 4.22
CA LYS A 113 -18.73 8.80 3.25
C LYS A 113 -17.29 8.56 3.67
N CYS A 114 -16.76 7.38 3.35
CA CYS A 114 -15.33 7.12 3.45
C CYS A 114 -14.61 7.90 2.35
N VAL A 115 -13.60 8.70 2.74
CA VAL A 115 -12.70 9.45 1.84
C VAL A 115 -11.25 9.01 2.01
N GLY A 116 -11.04 7.94 2.75
CA GLY A 116 -9.74 7.31 2.97
C GLY A 116 -9.78 6.28 4.08
N PHE A 117 -8.87 5.32 4.03
CA PHE A 117 -8.62 4.39 5.11
C PHE A 117 -7.17 3.90 5.02
N GLY A 118 -6.63 3.45 6.14
CA GLY A 118 -5.30 2.88 6.12
C GLY A 118 -4.90 2.25 7.43
N SER A 119 -3.88 1.41 7.35
CA SER A 119 -3.42 0.60 8.46
C SER A 119 -1.92 0.71 8.63
N MET A 120 -1.47 0.53 9.86
CA MET A 120 -0.09 0.22 10.20
C MET A 120 -0.07 -1.14 10.87
N LYS A 121 0.86 -2.00 10.45
CA LYS A 121 0.99 -3.38 10.92
C LYS A 121 2.39 -3.59 11.44
N LEU A 122 2.52 -4.23 12.59
CA LEU A 122 3.81 -4.62 13.13
C LEU A 122 4.29 -5.89 12.43
N SER A 123 5.40 -5.78 11.69
CA SER A 123 6.01 -6.92 10.99
C SER A 123 6.75 -7.84 11.97
N ILE A 124 7.13 -9.04 11.50
CA ILE A 124 7.91 -10.02 12.29
C ILE A 124 9.30 -9.52 12.68
N VAL A 125 9.83 -8.51 11.99
CA VAL A 125 11.09 -7.82 12.31
C VAL A 125 10.85 -6.53 13.10
N GLU A 126 9.63 -6.37 13.65
CA GLU A 126 9.21 -5.28 14.54
C GLU A 126 9.20 -3.88 13.86
N TYR A 127 9.15 -3.83 12.53
CA TYR A 127 8.91 -2.57 11.81
C TYR A 127 7.43 -2.33 11.66
N GLY A 128 7.01 -1.08 11.85
CA GLY A 128 5.67 -0.66 11.53
C GLY A 128 5.54 -0.38 10.04
N ARG A 129 4.79 -1.23 9.35
CA ARG A 129 4.53 -1.12 7.92
C ARG A 129 3.21 -0.40 7.69
N ILE A 130 3.24 0.74 7.01
CA ILE A 130 2.04 1.43 6.52
C ILE A 130 1.54 0.69 5.26
N GLY A 131 0.29 0.22 5.28
CA GLY A 131 -0.30 -0.51 4.17
C GLY A 131 -1.57 -1.31 4.53
N PRO A 132 -2.70 -1.11 3.84
CA PRO A 132 -2.92 -0.11 2.78
C PRO A 132 -2.96 1.31 3.36
N LEU A 133 -2.80 2.31 2.52
CA LEU A 133 -3.16 3.69 2.86
C LEU A 133 -3.72 4.36 1.61
N TYR A 134 -5.02 4.64 1.63
CA TYR A 134 -5.73 5.28 0.52
C TYR A 134 -6.44 6.53 1.03
N ALA A 135 -6.44 7.60 0.25
CA ALA A 135 -7.13 8.84 0.59
C ALA A 135 -7.40 9.70 -0.65
N ASP A 136 -8.49 10.46 -0.62
CA ASP A 136 -8.81 11.44 -1.67
C ASP A 136 -7.95 12.71 -1.58
N ASP A 137 -7.35 12.97 -0.42
CA ASP A 137 -6.62 14.20 -0.13
C ASP A 137 -5.26 13.90 0.54
N PRO A 138 -4.16 14.50 0.06
CA PRO A 138 -2.83 14.34 0.67
C PRO A 138 -2.74 14.66 2.15
N SER A 139 -3.45 15.69 2.63
CA SER A 139 -3.43 16.08 4.04
C SER A 139 -4.11 15.03 4.94
N VAL A 140 -5.09 14.32 4.40
CA VAL A 140 -5.75 13.19 5.08
C VAL A 140 -4.76 12.03 5.22
N ALA A 141 -4.12 11.62 4.13
CA ALA A 141 -3.12 10.54 4.16
C ALA A 141 -1.98 10.84 5.15
N GLU A 142 -1.42 12.05 5.10
CA GLU A 142 -0.33 12.46 5.98
C GLU A 142 -0.74 12.46 7.47
N ALA A 143 -1.91 13.02 7.79
CA ALA A 143 -2.43 13.02 9.16
C ALA A 143 -2.74 11.61 9.67
N MET A 144 -3.18 10.72 8.78
CA MET A 144 -3.38 9.30 9.12
C MET A 144 -2.06 8.60 9.43
N VAL A 145 -1.00 8.81 8.63
CA VAL A 145 0.32 8.22 8.91
C VAL A 145 0.85 8.69 10.26
N LYS A 146 0.71 9.97 10.59
CA LYS A 146 1.10 10.50 11.91
C LYS A 146 0.40 9.74 13.05
N ARG A 147 -0.93 9.63 12.98
CA ARG A 147 -1.73 8.96 14.01
C ARG A 147 -1.43 7.48 14.10
N LEU A 148 -1.17 6.82 12.97
CA LEU A 148 -0.78 5.42 12.92
C LEU A 148 0.57 5.16 13.60
N ILE A 149 1.59 5.97 13.31
CA ILE A 149 2.91 5.88 13.97
C ILE A 149 2.77 6.03 15.49
N ILE A 150 1.98 7.01 15.94
CA ILE A 150 1.74 7.23 17.38
C ILE A 150 0.99 6.05 18.02
N ALA A 151 0.11 5.37 17.28
CA ALA A 151 -0.70 4.28 17.80
C ALA A 151 0.05 2.95 17.94
N ILE A 152 1.26 2.83 17.39
CA ILE A 152 2.14 1.66 17.50
C ILE A 152 3.55 2.12 17.96
N PRO A 153 3.68 2.61 19.21
CA PRO A 153 4.96 3.11 19.72
C PRO A 153 6.04 2.03 19.87
N GLU A 154 5.68 0.75 19.84
CA GLU A 154 6.58 -0.39 19.91
C GLU A 154 7.34 -0.67 18.60
N ALA A 155 6.96 -0.04 17.49
CA ALA A 155 7.64 -0.20 16.21
C ALA A 155 9.09 0.31 16.29
N LYS A 156 10.06 -0.56 15.98
CA LYS A 156 11.49 -0.25 15.99
C LYS A 156 12.00 0.36 14.69
N GLY A 157 11.21 0.23 13.63
CA GLY A 157 11.49 0.76 12.31
C GLY A 157 10.20 1.15 11.59
N PHE A 158 10.34 1.64 10.37
CA PHE A 158 9.23 2.11 9.55
C PHE A 158 9.38 1.58 8.13
N ALA A 159 8.27 1.13 7.54
CA ALA A 159 8.23 0.73 6.15
C ALA A 159 6.97 1.26 5.46
N MET A 160 7.11 1.69 4.20
CA MET A 160 6.01 2.15 3.37
C MET A 160 6.35 1.92 1.90
N VAL A 161 5.39 1.46 1.11
CA VAL A 161 5.58 1.23 -0.33
C VAL A 161 4.62 2.11 -1.10
N THR A 162 5.15 2.96 -1.97
CA THR A 162 4.39 3.96 -2.74
C THR A 162 4.60 3.74 -4.25
N ASN A 163 3.92 4.53 -5.08
CA ASN A 163 4.22 4.63 -6.51
C ASN A 163 5.10 5.86 -6.75
N ASN A 164 6.14 5.71 -7.58
CA ASN A 164 7.06 6.82 -7.90
C ASN A 164 6.37 8.05 -8.52
N THR A 165 5.22 7.87 -9.16
CA THR A 165 4.43 8.96 -9.77
C THR A 165 3.51 9.66 -8.79
N ASN A 166 3.25 9.09 -7.60
CA ASN A 166 2.46 9.76 -6.56
C ASN A 166 3.36 10.63 -5.68
N ILE A 167 3.63 11.86 -6.13
CA ILE A 167 4.51 12.82 -5.45
C ILE A 167 4.07 13.05 -4.01
N PHE A 168 2.77 13.19 -3.75
CA PHE A 168 2.26 13.44 -2.40
C PHE A 168 2.47 12.24 -1.46
N ALA A 169 2.37 11.01 -1.97
CA ALA A 169 2.71 9.82 -1.20
C ALA A 169 4.21 9.78 -0.85
N ASN A 170 5.08 10.13 -1.80
CA ASN A 170 6.53 10.12 -1.63
C ASN A 170 7.03 11.19 -0.65
N MET A 171 6.33 12.31 -0.54
CA MET A 171 6.65 13.38 0.41
C MET A 171 6.52 12.94 1.88
N ILE A 172 5.67 11.95 2.20
CA ILE A 172 5.47 11.48 3.58
C ILE A 172 6.74 10.80 4.14
N PRO A 173 7.30 9.73 3.53
CA PRO A 173 8.55 9.14 3.99
C PRO A 173 9.74 10.11 3.87
N GLU A 174 9.75 11.01 2.88
CA GLU A 174 10.77 12.07 2.78
C GLU A 174 10.77 12.99 4.01
N LYS A 175 9.61 13.48 4.45
CA LYS A 175 9.49 14.29 5.68
C LYS A 175 9.96 13.54 6.92
N LEU A 176 9.71 12.23 6.97
CA LEU A 176 10.16 11.34 8.04
C LEU A 176 11.66 10.98 7.94
N ASN A 177 12.38 11.46 6.91
CA ASN A 177 13.75 11.10 6.59
C ASN A 177 13.98 9.59 6.40
N VAL A 178 13.00 8.89 5.83
CA VAL A 178 13.10 7.46 5.53
C VAL A 178 13.75 7.30 4.15
N PRO A 179 14.89 6.57 4.03
CA PRO A 179 15.54 6.38 2.75
C PRO A 179 14.75 5.41 1.86
N ILE A 180 14.98 5.53 0.56
CA ILE A 180 14.55 4.52 -0.41
C ILE A 180 15.41 3.27 -0.19
N HIS A 181 14.76 2.16 0.14
CA HIS A 181 15.37 0.84 0.23
C HIS A 181 15.49 0.20 -1.16
N ASN A 182 14.43 0.30 -1.97
CA ASN A 182 14.38 -0.39 -3.25
C ASN A 182 13.40 0.27 -4.24
N SER A 183 13.54 -0.11 -5.52
CA SER A 183 12.62 0.23 -6.60
C SER A 183 12.16 -1.05 -7.29
N LEU A 184 10.88 -1.36 -7.19
CA LEU A 184 10.29 -2.55 -7.79
C LEU A 184 9.60 -2.22 -9.11
N TYR A 185 9.92 -2.99 -10.13
CA TYR A 185 9.26 -2.96 -11.43
C TYR A 185 8.07 -3.91 -11.41
N ARG A 186 6.98 -3.50 -12.04
CA ARG A 186 5.84 -4.39 -12.26
C ARG A 186 5.94 -5.06 -13.62
N MET A 187 5.68 -6.36 -13.66
CA MET A 187 5.63 -7.13 -14.90
C MET A 187 4.34 -7.93 -14.99
N TYR A 188 3.77 -8.01 -16.18
CA TYR A 188 2.53 -8.72 -16.49
C TYR A 188 2.75 -9.89 -17.45
N LYS A 189 1.87 -10.88 -17.35
CA LYS A 189 1.87 -12.03 -18.25
C LYS A 189 1.38 -11.70 -19.65
N LYS A 190 0.28 -10.95 -19.78
CA LYS A 190 -0.39 -10.69 -21.07
C LYS A 190 -0.39 -9.22 -21.46
N GLU A 191 -0.86 -8.37 -20.56
CA GLU A 191 -1.14 -6.96 -20.84
C GLU A 191 -1.04 -6.12 -19.57
N ARG A 192 -0.76 -4.82 -19.74
CA ARG A 192 -0.73 -3.85 -18.65
C ARG A 192 -2.14 -3.56 -18.18
N VAL A 193 -2.34 -3.55 -16.87
CA VAL A 193 -3.60 -3.13 -16.26
C VAL A 193 -3.46 -1.66 -15.89
N HIS A 194 -4.30 -0.82 -16.49
CA HIS A 194 -4.27 0.62 -16.23
C HIS A 194 -5.02 0.91 -14.94
N ILE A 195 -4.32 1.50 -13.97
CA ILE A 195 -4.87 1.76 -12.64
C ILE A 195 -4.54 3.18 -12.24
N ASN A 196 -5.53 3.88 -11.71
CA ASN A 196 -5.31 5.22 -11.19
C ASN A 196 -4.76 5.16 -9.77
N THR A 197 -3.49 5.52 -9.61
CA THR A 197 -2.75 5.42 -8.34
C THR A 197 -2.74 6.74 -7.56
N LYS A 198 -3.45 7.78 -8.03
CA LYS A 198 -3.43 9.11 -7.40
C LYS A 198 -3.89 9.11 -5.93
N ASN A 199 -4.86 8.24 -5.60
CA ASN A 199 -5.43 8.11 -4.26
C ASN A 199 -4.75 7.00 -3.44
N VAL A 200 -3.69 6.39 -3.98
CA VAL A 200 -2.96 5.28 -3.36
C VAL A 200 -1.66 5.80 -2.78
N PHE A 201 -1.65 5.97 -1.46
CA PHE A 201 -0.50 6.50 -0.72
C PHE A 201 0.41 5.39 -0.20
N ALA A 202 -0.14 4.22 0.15
CA ALA A 202 0.66 3.02 0.42
C ALA A 202 -0.02 1.74 -0.10
N HIS A 203 0.79 0.81 -0.59
CA HIS A 203 0.33 -0.48 -1.06
C HIS A 203 -0.20 -1.34 0.08
N LEU A 204 -1.26 -2.12 -0.17
CA LEU A 204 -1.75 -3.14 0.77
C LEU A 204 -0.65 -4.16 1.08
N ASP A 205 -0.04 -4.68 0.02
CA ASP A 205 1.00 -5.71 0.02
C ASP A 205 1.79 -5.58 -1.29
N ILE A 206 3.07 -5.94 -1.33
CA ILE A 206 3.89 -5.86 -2.55
C ILE A 206 3.71 -7.07 -3.47
N ASP A 207 3.40 -8.24 -2.92
CA ASP A 207 3.23 -9.49 -3.64
C ASP A 207 1.79 -9.65 -4.14
N PHE A 208 0.83 -9.10 -3.39
CA PHE A 208 -0.59 -9.00 -3.78
C PHE A 208 -0.99 -7.58 -4.21
N ALA A 209 -0.02 -6.72 -4.52
CA ALA A 209 -0.28 -5.33 -4.86
C ALA A 209 -1.21 -5.29 -6.09
N LEU A 210 -2.30 -4.54 -6.01
CA LEU A 210 -3.00 -4.12 -7.23
C LEU A 210 -2.30 -2.90 -7.84
N PHE A 211 -1.77 -2.04 -6.97
CA PHE A 211 -1.16 -0.75 -7.27
C PHE A 211 0.36 -0.82 -7.26
#